data_AF-A0A1Y1SYG8-F1
#
_entry.id   AF-A0A1Y1SYG8-F1
#
_cell.length_a   1.000
_cell.length_b   1.000
_cell.length_c   1.000
_cell.angle_alpha   90.00
_cell.angle_beta   90.00
_cell.angle_gamma   90.00
#
_symmetry.space_group_name_H-M   'P 1'
#
loop_
_entity.id
_entity.type
_entity.pdbx_description
1 polymer ?
#
loop_
_entity_poly.entity_id
_entity_poly.type
_entity_poly.pdbx_seq_one_letter_code
_entity_poly.pdbx_strand_id
1 'polypeptide(L)'
;MSNKISKFRGYDIKKVGNEFVFCDTGEPTIETWQNRPCGHCKKHNTPEGHDGCLGTLPFVINACCGHGNYKEAYLQLENKKILRGFEAVEKMISLIS
;
A
#
# COMPACT_ATOMS: atom_id res chain seq x y z
N MET A 1 18.31 -5.37 -19.31
CA MET A 1 17.57 -4.38 -18.50
C MET A 1 16.82 -5.15 -17.43
N SER A 2 17.24 -5.06 -16.18
CA SER A 2 16.59 -5.76 -15.06
C SER A 2 15.23 -5.10 -14.80
N ASN A 3 14.14 -5.83 -15.07
CA ASN A 3 12.80 -5.44 -14.64
C ASN A 3 12.78 -5.39 -13.12
N LYS A 4 12.98 -4.19 -12.54
CA LYS A 4 12.96 -4.00 -11.10
C LYS A 4 11.55 -4.34 -10.59
N ILE A 5 11.46 -5.39 -9.80
CA ILE A 5 10.24 -5.76 -9.09
C ILE A 5 10.09 -4.81 -7.89
N SER A 6 8.90 -4.29 -7.71
CA SER A 6 8.50 -3.48 -6.54
C SER A 6 7.27 -4.11 -5.89
N LYS A 7 6.85 -3.63 -4.72
CA LYS A 7 5.65 -4.15 -4.06
C LYS A 7 4.56 -3.09 -3.93
N PHE A 8 3.32 -3.53 -4.06
CA PHE A 8 2.14 -2.71 -3.79
C PHE A 8 1.07 -3.55 -3.10
N ARG A 9 0.62 -3.09 -1.92
CA ARG A 9 -0.36 -3.78 -1.06
C ARG A 9 -0.03 -5.26 -0.80
N GLY A 10 1.27 -5.58 -0.70
CA GLY A 10 1.77 -6.95 -0.47
C GLY A 10 1.97 -7.81 -1.72
N TYR A 11 1.72 -7.28 -2.92
CA TYR A 11 1.90 -8.00 -4.17
C TYR A 11 3.09 -7.47 -4.95
N ASP A 12 3.75 -8.36 -5.68
CA ASP A 12 4.79 -7.96 -6.62
C ASP A 12 4.18 -7.24 -7.82
N ILE A 13 4.78 -6.11 -8.17
CA ILE A 13 4.45 -5.30 -9.33
C ILE A 13 5.69 -5.06 -10.17
N LYS A 14 5.49 -4.94 -11.47
CA LYS A 14 6.54 -4.61 -12.43
C LYS A 14 6.09 -3.48 -13.34
N LYS A 15 7.04 -2.68 -13.82
CA LYS A 15 6.76 -1.65 -14.80
C LYS A 15 6.69 -2.27 -16.20
N VAL A 16 5.61 -2.03 -16.93
CA VAL A 16 5.42 -2.41 -18.34
C VAL A 16 5.06 -1.14 -19.11
N GLY A 17 5.96 -0.69 -19.98
CA GLY A 17 5.84 0.64 -20.59
C GLY A 17 5.84 1.75 -19.54
N ASN A 18 4.75 2.53 -19.46
CA ASN A 18 4.57 3.60 -18.49
C ASN A 18 3.72 3.21 -17.27
N GLU A 19 3.25 1.97 -17.20
CA GLU A 19 2.32 1.53 -16.17
C GLU A 19 2.94 0.49 -15.23
N PHE A 20 2.37 0.37 -14.03
CA PHE A 20 2.68 -0.74 -13.13
C PHE A 20 1.56 -1.77 -13.22
N VAL A 21 1.94 -3.02 -13.41
CA VAL A 21 1.02 -4.16 -13.44
C VAL A 21 1.36 -5.13 -12.31
N PHE A 22 0.35 -5.84 -11.81
CA PHE A 22 0.58 -6.93 -10.88
C PHE A 22 1.25 -8.11 -11.57
N CYS A 23 2.28 -8.68 -10.94
CA CYS A 23 3.05 -9.77 -11.54
C CYS A 23 2.25 -11.08 -11.64
N ASP A 24 1.27 -11.29 -10.75
CA ASP A 24 0.45 -12.50 -10.68
C ASP A 24 -0.69 -12.52 -11.71
N THR A 25 -1.36 -11.39 -11.94
CA THR A 25 -2.51 -11.30 -12.86
C THR A 25 -2.20 -10.58 -14.17
N GLY A 26 -1.14 -9.77 -14.21
CA GLY A 26 -0.85 -8.88 -15.33
C GLY A 26 -1.75 -7.65 -15.40
N GLU A 27 -2.69 -7.49 -14.45
CA GLU A 27 -3.66 -6.39 -14.46
C GLU A 27 -3.02 -5.05 -14.07
N PRO A 28 -3.51 -3.92 -14.63
CA PRO A 28 -3.06 -2.59 -14.26
C PRO A 28 -3.33 -2.29 -12.79
N THR A 29 -2.29 -1.85 -12.08
CA THR A 29 -2.42 -1.51 -10.65
C THR A 29 -3.37 -0.34 -10.44
N ILE A 30 -3.39 0.66 -11.33
CA ILE A 30 -4.17 1.89 -11.16
C ILE A 30 -5.69 1.64 -11.22
N GLU A 31 -6.12 0.65 -12.01
CA GLU A 31 -7.54 0.34 -12.23
C GLU A 31 -8.08 -0.72 -11.27
N THR A 32 -7.26 -1.71 -10.92
CA THR A 32 -7.76 -2.94 -10.30
C THR A 32 -7.44 -3.08 -8.80
N TRP A 33 -6.58 -2.23 -8.25
CA TRP A 33 -6.08 -2.40 -6.88
C TRP A 33 -7.15 -2.37 -5.78
N GLN A 34 -8.27 -1.68 -6.02
CA GLN A 34 -9.36 -1.53 -5.07
C GLN A 34 -10.14 -2.84 -4.88
N ASN A 35 -10.14 -3.69 -5.91
CA ASN A 35 -10.91 -4.93 -5.93
C ASN A 35 -10.20 -6.09 -5.22
N ARG A 36 -8.89 -5.95 -4.96
CA ARG A 36 -8.10 -7.01 -4.33
C ARG A 36 -7.89 -6.74 -2.83
N PRO A 37 -7.88 -7.80 -2.00
CA PRO A 37 -7.49 -7.67 -0.60
C PRO A 37 -5.98 -7.46 -0.50
N CYS A 38 -5.49 -6.96 0.65
CA CYS A 38 -4.07 -6.96 0.96
C CYS A 38 -3.44 -8.37 0.79
N GLY A 39 -2.27 -8.45 0.16
CA GLY A 39 -1.56 -9.71 -0.10
C GLY A 39 -1.17 -10.49 1.15
N HIS A 40 -0.99 -9.79 2.28
CA HIS A 40 -0.64 -10.40 3.57
C HIS A 40 -1.83 -10.50 4.51
N CYS A 41 -2.50 -9.37 4.80
CA CYS A 41 -3.59 -9.34 5.78
C CYS A 41 -4.90 -9.93 5.28
N LYS A 42 -5.06 -10.09 3.96
CA LYS A 42 -6.27 -10.57 3.28
C LYS A 42 -7.54 -9.71 3.52
N LYS A 43 -7.37 -8.49 4.03
CA LYS A 43 -8.45 -7.53 4.22
C LYS A 43 -8.70 -6.70 2.96
N HIS A 44 -9.96 -6.59 2.56
CA HIS A 44 -10.42 -5.63 1.54
C HIS A 44 -10.47 -4.22 2.12
N ASN A 45 -10.63 -3.22 1.25
CA ASN A 45 -10.89 -1.86 1.71
C ASN A 45 -12.18 -1.84 2.55
N THR A 46 -12.22 -0.94 3.53
CA THR A 46 -13.42 -0.61 4.29
C THR A 46 -14.53 -0.07 3.37
N PRO A 47 -15.81 -0.07 3.80
CA PRO A 47 -16.90 0.52 3.02
C PRO A 47 -16.65 1.99 2.62
N GLU A 48 -15.91 2.73 3.44
CA GLU A 48 -15.50 4.12 3.19
C GLU A 48 -14.36 4.25 2.16
N GLY A 49 -13.78 3.13 1.73
CA GLY A 49 -12.68 3.07 0.77
C GLY A 49 -11.28 3.07 1.37
N HIS A 50 -11.14 3.10 2.70
CA HIS A 50 -9.84 3.09 3.38
C HIS A 50 -9.22 1.69 3.41
N ASP A 51 -7.88 1.60 3.57
CA ASP A 51 -7.20 0.30 3.65
C ASP A 51 -7.70 -0.53 4.84
N GLY A 52 -8.19 -1.73 4.59
CA GLY A 52 -8.80 -2.55 5.65
C GLY A 52 -7.83 -3.03 6.73
N CYS A 53 -6.51 -2.92 6.54
CA CYS A 53 -5.54 -3.24 7.59
C CYS A 53 -5.50 -2.15 8.67
N LEU A 54 -5.71 -0.89 8.25
CA LEU A 54 -5.50 0.29 9.07
C LEU A 54 -6.81 0.99 9.46
N GLY A 55 -7.85 0.87 8.62
CA GLY A 55 -9.07 1.63 8.75
C GLY A 55 -8.85 3.11 8.44
N THR A 56 -9.63 3.98 9.08
CA THR A 56 -9.53 5.43 8.94
C THR A 56 -8.39 5.97 9.79
N LEU A 57 -7.42 6.64 9.17
CA LEU A 57 -6.36 7.36 9.87
C LEU A 57 -6.50 8.87 9.63
N PRO A 58 -6.48 9.72 10.67
CA PRO A 58 -6.61 11.16 10.49
C PRO A 58 -5.38 11.74 9.79
N PHE A 59 -5.61 12.69 8.87
CA PHE A 59 -4.58 13.42 8.10
C PHE A 59 -3.75 12.54 7.13
N VAL A 60 -4.24 11.35 6.80
CA VAL A 60 -3.58 10.37 5.93
C VAL A 60 -4.37 10.23 4.64
N ILE A 61 -3.68 10.35 3.51
CA ILE A 61 -4.29 10.21 2.18
C ILE A 61 -4.06 8.84 1.55
N ASN A 62 -3.00 8.13 1.96
CA ASN A 62 -2.69 6.79 1.50
C ASN A 62 -1.72 6.11 2.49
N ALA A 63 -1.92 4.84 2.77
CA ALA A 63 -1.04 4.09 3.67
C ALA A 63 -1.03 2.59 3.35
N CYS A 64 0.07 1.94 3.71
CA CYS A 64 0.18 0.48 3.74
C CYS A 64 0.85 0.06 5.05
N CYS A 65 0.23 -0.86 5.78
CA CYS A 65 0.73 -1.36 7.06
C CYS A 65 2.12 -2.03 6.97
N GLY A 66 2.53 -2.47 5.78
CA GLY A 66 3.80 -3.18 5.57
C GLY A 66 3.86 -4.56 6.23
N HIS A 67 2.72 -5.15 6.62
CA HIS A 67 2.72 -6.55 7.08
C HIS A 67 3.33 -7.46 6.00
N GLY A 68 4.21 -8.37 6.42
CA GLY A 68 5.03 -9.21 5.54
C GLY A 68 6.41 -8.64 5.24
N ASN A 69 6.57 -7.32 5.20
CA ASN A 69 7.88 -6.66 5.13
C ASN A 69 7.75 -5.19 5.56
N TYR A 70 8.16 -4.88 6.79
CA TYR A 70 8.02 -3.53 7.34
C TYR A 70 8.71 -2.45 6.50
N LYS A 71 9.72 -2.79 5.68
CA LYS A 71 10.38 -1.85 4.77
C LYS A 71 9.45 -1.32 3.68
N GLU A 72 8.37 -2.04 3.38
CA GLU A 72 7.31 -1.63 2.44
C GLU A 72 6.22 -0.78 3.11
N ALA A 73 6.26 -0.62 4.44
CA ALA A 73 5.32 0.26 5.12
C ALA A 73 5.51 1.70 4.61
N TYR A 74 4.40 2.38 4.36
CA TYR A 74 4.43 3.79 4.02
C TYR A 74 3.19 4.51 4.54
N LEU A 75 3.35 5.79 4.82
CA LEU A 75 2.28 6.69 5.23
C LEU A 75 2.43 7.99 4.44
N GLN A 76 1.44 8.34 3.62
CA GLN A 76 1.38 9.60 2.92
C GLN A 76 0.39 10.52 3.62
N LEU A 77 0.90 11.66 4.08
CA LEU A 77 0.13 12.69 4.79
C LEU A 77 -0.45 13.71 3.80
N GLU A 78 -1.48 14.43 4.23
CA GLU A 78 -2.12 15.52 3.46
C GLU A 78 -1.13 16.61 3.02
N ASN A 79 -0.12 16.90 3.85
CA ASN A 79 0.96 17.83 3.52
C ASN A 79 1.99 17.28 2.51
N LYS A 80 1.68 16.15 1.87
CA LYS A 80 2.52 15.43 0.89
C LYS A 80 3.80 14.81 1.48
N LYS A 81 4.05 14.88 2.79
CA LYS A 81 5.14 14.13 3.43
C LYS A 81 4.85 12.64 3.32
N ILE A 82 5.85 11.85 2.91
CA ILE A 82 5.78 10.39 2.86
C ILE A 82 6.76 9.83 3.88
N LEU A 83 6.24 9.10 4.87
CA LEU A 83 7.04 8.29 5.79
C LEU A 83 7.17 6.88 5.22
N ARG A 84 8.28 6.22 5.49
CA ARG A 84 8.53 4.84 5.03
C ARG A 84 9.14 3.99 6.14
N GLY A 85 8.98 2.68 6.01
CA GLY A 85 9.62 1.73 6.90
C GLY A 85 9.13 1.89 8.33
N PHE A 86 10.08 1.81 9.26
CA PHE A 86 9.81 1.88 10.69
C PHE A 86 9.14 3.20 11.12
N GLU A 87 9.58 4.35 10.58
CA GLU A 87 8.98 5.66 10.88
C GLU A 87 7.49 5.71 10.48
N ALA A 88 7.12 5.06 9.37
CA ALA A 88 5.73 4.95 8.97
C ALA A 88 4.90 4.11 9.95
N VAL A 89 5.45 2.98 10.39
CA VAL A 89 4.79 2.08 11.35
C VAL A 89 4.56 2.79 12.69
N GLU A 90 5.59 3.44 13.23
CA GLU A 90 5.46 4.21 14.48
C GLU A 90 4.39 5.29 14.36
N LYS A 91 4.37 6.02 13.24
CA LYS A 91 3.36 7.06 13.03
C LYS A 91 1.95 6.48 12.91
N MET A 92 1.76 5.33 12.26
CA MET A 92 0.45 4.68 12.20
C MET A 92 -0.05 4.30 13.61
N ILE A 93 0.83 3.72 14.44
CA ILE A 93 0.48 3.34 15.82
C ILE A 93 0.04 4.57 16.61
N SER A 94 0.74 5.70 16.47
CA SER A 94 0.38 6.95 17.14
C SER A 94 -0.93 7.58 16.65
N LEU A 95 -1.50 7.12 15.54
CA LEU A 95 -2.75 7.65 14.96
C LEU A 95 -3.96 6.75 15.23
N ILE A 96 -3.72 5.51 15.68
CA ILE A 96 -4.74 4.53 16.05
C ILE A 96 -5.07 4.59 17.55
N SER A 97 -4.19 5.22 18.34
CA SER A 97 -4.29 5.40 19.79
C SER A 97 -5.05 6.67 20.16
#